data_AF-A0A7V9SPC0-F1
#
_entry.id   AF-A0A7V9SPC0-F1
#
_cell.length_a   1.000
_cell.length_b   1.000
_cell.length_c   1.000
_cell.angle_alpha   90.00
_cell.angle_beta   90.00
_cell.angle_gamma   90.00
#
_symmetry.space_group_name_H-M   'P 1'
#
loop_
_entity.id
_entity.type
_entity.pdbx_description
1 polymer ?
#
loop_
_entity_poly.entity_id
_entity_poly.type
_entity_poly.pdbx_seq_one_letter_code
_entity_poly.pdbx_strand_id
1 'polypeptide(L)' 'HQFAEDEVRAVLDIPADVKTWAMIPVGYPTGKWGEATRRPVDEVTYWDGWKATRSRS' A
#
# COMPACT_ATOMS: atom_id res chain seq x y z
N HIS A 1 -10.63 -0.64 -0.94
CA HIS A 1 -11.50 -1.15 0.14
C HIS A 1 -12.45 -0.07 0.63
N GLN A 2 -11.97 1.10 1.08
CA GLN A 2 -12.85 2.14 1.65
C GLN A 2 -13.92 2.71 0.70
N PHE A 3 -13.68 2.72 -0.62
CA PHE A 3 -14.61 3.32 -1.59
C PHE A 3 -15.89 2.52 -1.85
N ALA A 4 -15.95 1.23 -1.45
CA ALA A 4 -17.10 0.34 -1.65
C ALA A 4 -17.12 -0.75 -0.56
N GLU A 5 -16.88 -0.35 0.69
CA GLU A 5 -16.70 -1.28 1.79
C GLU A 5 -17.98 -2.06 2.10
N ASP A 6 -19.14 -1.41 2.06
CA ASP A 6 -20.43 -2.03 2.36
C ASP A 6 -20.82 -3.08 1.30
N GLU A 7 -20.62 -2.79 0.01
CA GLU A 7 -20.89 -3.74 -1.07
C GLU A 7 -19.98 -4.96 -1.00
N VAL A 8 -18.68 -4.75 -0.73
CA VAL A 8 -17.73 -5.85 -0.57
C VAL A 8 -18.09 -6.71 0.63
N ARG A 9 -18.49 -6.10 1.76
CA ARG A 9 -18.91 -6.84 2.95
C ARG A 9 -20.16 -7.68 2.69
N ALA A 10 -21.14 -7.14 1.97
CA ALA A 10 -22.37 -7.86 1.62
C ALA A 10 -22.10 -9.05 0.68
N VAL A 11 -21.22 -8.89 -0.32
CA VAL A 11 -20.91 -9.97 -1.28
C VAL A 11 -20.11 -11.11 -0.65
N LEU A 12 -19.26 -10.80 0.33
CA LEU A 12 -18.37 -11.76 0.97
C LEU A 12 -18.84 -12.22 2.35
N ASP A 13 -20.05 -11.83 2.77
CA ASP A 13 -20.63 -12.12 4.09
C ASP A 13 -19.70 -11.75 5.26
N ILE A 14 -19.05 -10.58 5.18
CA ILE A 14 -18.09 -10.11 6.19
C ILE A 14 -18.84 -9.59 7.44
N PRO A 15 -18.57 -10.13 8.64
CA PRO A 15 -19.17 -9.68 9.89
C PRO A 15 -18.93 -8.19 10.21
N ALA A 16 -19.79 -7.61 11.05
CA ALA A 16 -19.76 -6.18 11.38
C ALA A 16 -18.54 -5.75 12.20
N ASP A 17 -17.92 -6.67 12.92
CA ASP A 17 -16.72 -6.48 13.73
C ASP A 17 -15.41 -6.73 12.97
N VAL A 18 -15.49 -7.11 11.69
CA VAL A 18 -14.33 -7.37 10.83
C VAL A 18 -14.13 -6.21 9.85
N LYS A 19 -12.88 -5.72 9.78
CA LYS A 19 -12.48 -4.63 8.88
C LYS A 19 -11.56 -5.11 7.76
N THR A 20 -11.94 -4.79 6.52
CA THR A 20 -11.12 -5.02 5.34
C THR A 20 -10.05 -3.93 5.23
N TRP A 21 -8.78 -4.28 5.05
CA TRP A 21 -7.67 -3.31 4.93
C TRP A 21 -7.07 -3.21 3.53
N ALA A 22 -7.00 -4.33 2.81
CA ALA A 22 -6.43 -4.37 1.48
C ALA A 22 -7.12 -5.47 0.66
N MET A 23 -7.15 -5.26 -0.65
CA MET A 23 -7.52 -6.27 -1.63
C MET A 23 -6.36 -6.37 -2.62
N ILE A 24 -5.85 -7.57 -2.84
CA ILE A 24 -4.67 -7.80 -3.68
C ILE A 24 -5.14 -8.63 -4.89
N PRO A 25 -5.22 -8.04 -6.10
CA PRO A 25 -5.52 -8.82 -7.29
C PRO A 25 -4.33 -9.72 -7.64
N VAL A 26 -4.61 -10.98 -8.00
CA VAL A 26 -3.59 -11.96 -8.42
C VAL A 26 -3.99 -12.53 -9.78
N GLY A 27 -3.05 -12.60 -10.71
CA GLY A 27 -3.26 -13.12 -12.05
C GLY A 27 -2.05 -12.98 -12.95
N TYR A 28 -2.16 -13.45 -14.19
CA TYR A 28 -1.11 -13.30 -15.20
C TYR A 28 -1.20 -11.92 -15.87
N PRO A 29 -0.09 -11.15 -15.94
CA PRO A 29 -0.11 -9.83 -16.55
C PRO A 29 -0.33 -9.92 -18.06
N THR A 30 -1.31 -9.19 -18.58
CA THR A 30 -1.60 -9.09 -20.02
C THR A 30 -1.03 -7.82 -20.67
N GLY A 31 -0.31 -6.99 -19.91
CA GLY A 31 0.25 -5.72 -20.37
C GLY A 31 1.45 -5.26 -19.54
N LYS A 32 2.00 -4.08 -19.88
CA LYS A 32 3.10 -3.45 -19.15
C LYS A 32 2.55 -2.54 -18.07
N TRP A 33 2.74 -2.94 -16.82
CA TRP A 33 2.46 -2.11 -15.66
C TRP A 33 3.74 -1.33 -15.34
N GLY A 34 3.66 0.00 -15.31
CA GLY A 34 4.81 0.85 -15.04
C GLY A 34 5.33 0.65 -13.61
N GLU A 35 6.65 0.68 -13.45
CA GLU A 35 7.25 0.81 -12.13
C GLU A 35 6.87 2.19 -11.56
N ALA A 36 6.10 2.21 -10.48
CA ALA A 36 5.75 3.49 -9.86
C ALA A 36 7.02 4.22 -9.38
N THR A 37 7.12 5.52 -9.67
CA THR A 37 8.23 6.33 -9.18
C THR A 37 8.28 6.28 -7.65
N ARG A 38 9.43 5.91 -7.10
CA ARG A 38 9.70 5.96 -5.66
C ARG A 38 10.39 7.27 -5.33
N ARG A 39 10.14 7.79 -4.11
CA ARG A 39 10.93 8.92 -3.59
C ARG A 39 12.39 8.47 -3.39
N PRO A 40 13.38 9.37 -3.57
CA PRO A 40 14.77 9.11 -3.22
C PRO A 40 14.90 8.55 -1.80
N VAL A 41 15.84 7.63 -1.61
CA VAL A 41 16.00 6.91 -0.33
C VAL A 41 16.29 7.86 0.83
N ASP A 42 17.05 8.91 0.58
CA ASP A 42 17.43 9.96 1.52
C ASP A 42 16.25 10.85 1.95
N GLU A 43 15.13 10.86 1.22
CA GLU A 43 13.91 11.55 1.65
C GLU A 43 13.06 10.73 2.64
N VAL A 44 13.22 9.39 2.65
CA VAL A 44 12.34 8.46 3.37
C VAL A 44 13.05 7.62 4.43
N THR A 45 14.38 7.76 4.54
CA THR A 45 15.20 7.07 5.54
C THR A 45 15.86 8.08 6.47
N TYR A 46 16.03 7.67 7.73
CA TYR A 46 16.69 8.48 8.75
C TYR A 46 17.70 7.66 9.54
N TRP A 47 18.76 8.33 10.00
CA TRP A 47 19.85 7.72 10.77
C TRP A 47 19.61 7.89 12.26
N ASP A 48 19.53 6.79 12.99
CA ASP A 48 19.44 6.70 14.46
C ASP A 48 18.23 7.39 15.13
N GLY A 49 17.59 8.35 14.46
CA GLY A 49 16.48 9.13 14.97
C GLY A 49 15.63 9.72 13.84
N TRP A 50 14.38 10.06 14.17
CA TRP A 50 13.44 10.64 13.22
C TRP A 50 13.97 11.95 12.63
N LYS A 51 13.91 12.11 11.31
CA LYS A 51 14.39 13.29 10.54
C LYS A 51 15.90 13.55 10.59
N ALA A 52 16.71 12.69 11.18
CA ALA A 52 18.16 12.80 11.12
C ALA A 52 18.68 12.29 9.76
N THR A 53 19.34 13.16 8.99
CA THR A 53 19.92 12.85 7.68
C THR A 53 21.45 12.83 7.77
N ARG A 54 22.09 12.07 6.88
CA ARG A 54 23.54 12.01 6.75
C ARG A 54 23.89 12.05 5.27
N SER A 55 24.83 12.91 4.88
CA SER A 55 25.34 12.90 3.51
C SER A 55 26.02 11.57 3.22
N ARG A 56 25.72 10.96 2.08
CA ARG A 56 26.47 9.80 1.61
C ARG A 56 27.90 10.26 1.30
N SER A 57 28.89 9.56 1.84
CA SER A 57 30.31 9.70 1.49
C SER A 57 30.58 9.21 0.08
#